data_AF-A0AA43F9K9-F1
#
_entry.id   AF-A0AA43F9K9-F1
#
_cell.length_a   1.000
_cell.length_b   1.000
_cell.length_c   1.000
_cell.angle_alpha   90.00
_cell.angle_beta   90.00
_cell.angle_gamma   90.00
#
_symmetry.space_group_name_H-M   'P 1'
#
loop_
_entity.id
_entity.type
_entity.pdbx_description
1 polymer ?
#
loop_
_entity_poly.entity_id
_entity_poly.type
_entity_poly.pdbx_seq_one_letter_code
_entity_poly.pdbx_strand_id
1 'polypeptide(L)'
;MAHLPASKARQGFADTINRAAYGKERVVVRRRGKEIAAVVPIDDLHLLEELEDRIDLADARAALAETKKKGAKPLDAILKDLGL
;
A
#
# COMPACT_ATOMS: atom_id res chain seq x y z
N MET A 1 -8.61 8.61 14.41
CA MET A 1 -7.32 7.93 14.17
C MET A 1 -6.43 8.22 15.37
N ALA A 2 -6.01 7.18 16.09
CA ALA A 2 -5.19 7.35 17.30
C ALA A 2 -3.70 7.22 16.97
N HIS A 3 -2.86 7.89 17.76
CA HIS A 3 -1.40 7.76 17.67
C HIS A 3 -0.87 7.09 18.93
N LEU A 4 -0.06 6.05 18.75
CA LEU A 4 0.47 5.25 19.84
C LEU A 4 1.99 5.10 19.69
N PRO A 5 2.79 5.41 20.73
CA PRO A 5 4.20 5.09 20.72
C PRO A 5 4.44 3.59 20.54
N ALA A 6 5.46 3.19 19.78
CA ALA A 6 5.78 1.79 19.51
C ALA A 6 6.02 0.97 20.79
N SER A 7 6.53 1.59 21.86
CA SER A 7 6.66 0.95 23.18
C SER A 7 5.32 0.58 23.80
N LYS A 8 4.31 1.44 23.66
CA LYS A 8 2.94 1.21 24.15
C LYS A 8 2.19 0.20 23.27
N ALA A 9 2.34 0.30 21.95
CA ALA A 9 1.79 -0.68 21.01
C ALA A 9 2.30 -2.10 21.30
N ARG A 10 3.59 -2.24 21.65
CA ARG A 10 4.17 -3.53 22.05
C ARG A 10 3.59 -4.06 23.37
N GLN A 11 3.43 -3.19 24.36
CA GLN A 11 2.87 -3.59 25.67
C GLN A 11 1.39 -3.98 25.58
N GLY A 12 0.61 -3.33 24.71
CA GLY A 12 -0.82 -3.55 24.54
C GLY A 12 -1.18 -4.05 23.13
N PHE A 13 -0.43 -5.01 22.60
CA PHE A 13 -0.60 -5.44 21.21
C PHE A 13 -2.00 -6.01 20.95
N ALA A 14 -2.48 -6.91 21.80
CA ALA A 14 -3.81 -7.51 21.67
C ALA A 14 -4.94 -6.46 21.73
N ASP A 15 -4.83 -5.47 22.62
CA ASP A 15 -5.77 -4.34 22.69
C ASP A 15 -5.78 -3.52 21.40
N THR A 16 -4.60 -3.24 20.85
CA THR A 16 -4.46 -2.50 19.59
C THR A 16 -5.13 -3.25 18.44
N ILE A 17 -4.98 -4.58 18.37
CA ILE A 17 -5.66 -5.41 17.37
C ILE A 17 -7.18 -5.39 17.59
N ASN A 18 -7.66 -5.56 18.83
CA ASN A 18 -9.09 -5.58 19.13
C ASN A 18 -9.78 -4.26 18.78
N ARG A 19 -9.11 -3.13 19.03
CA ARG A 19 -9.60 -1.80 18.64
C ARG A 19 -9.78 -1.67 17.13
N ALA A 20 -8.89 -2.24 16.33
CA ALA A 20 -9.03 -2.25 14.88
C ALA A 20 -10.10 -3.26 14.42
N ALA A 21 -10.08 -4.48 14.93
CA ALA A 21 -10.96 -5.56 14.50
C ALA A 21 -12.43 -5.28 14.85
N TYR A 22 -12.70 -4.86 16.09
CA TYR A 22 -14.05 -4.71 16.63
C TYR A 22 -14.46 -3.25 16.79
N GLY A 23 -13.53 -2.38 17.20
CA GLY A 23 -13.79 -0.95 17.35
C GLY A 23 -13.78 -0.15 16.04
N LYS A 24 -13.40 -0.80 14.93
CA LYS A 24 -13.22 -0.18 13.60
C LYS A 24 -12.29 1.05 13.64
N GLU A 25 -11.32 1.04 14.56
CA GLU A 25 -10.41 2.14 14.78
C GLU A 25 -9.09 1.96 14.02
N ARG A 26 -8.59 3.04 13.41
CA ARG A 26 -7.25 3.10 12.83
C ARG A 26 -6.24 3.63 13.85
N VAL A 27 -5.21 2.85 14.14
CA VAL A 27 -4.15 3.19 15.12
C VAL A 27 -2.80 3.32 14.42
N VAL A 28 -2.19 4.50 14.50
CA VAL A 28 -0.86 4.79 13.97
C VAL A 28 0.20 4.52 15.04
N VAL A 29 1.19 3.72 14.69
CA VAL A 29 2.34 3.45 15.52
C VAL A 29 3.44 4.47 15.22
N ARG A 30 3.91 5.15 16.26
CA ARG A 30 4.99 6.16 16.18
C ARG A 30 6.26 5.74 16.89
N ARG A 31 7.42 6.05 16.32
CA ARG A 31 8.73 5.89 16.95
C ARG A 31 9.54 7.18 16.80
N ARG A 32 10.01 7.74 17.93
CA ARG A 32 10.73 9.03 17.97
C ARG A 32 9.96 10.15 17.25
N GLY A 33 8.65 10.22 17.47
CA GLY A 33 7.76 11.20 16.85
C GLY A 33 7.35 10.93 15.39
N LYS A 34 7.99 9.97 14.70
CA LYS A 34 7.68 9.62 13.32
C LYS A 34 6.67 8.49 13.23
N GLU A 35 5.74 8.56 12.30
CA GLU A 35 4.81 7.48 11.95
C GLU A 35 5.56 6.40 11.19
N ILE A 36 5.40 5.14 11.59
CA ILE A 36 6.18 4.01 11.04
C ILE A 36 5.33 2.82 10.61
N ALA A 37 4.11 2.71 11.12
CA ALA A 37 3.17 1.64 10.79
C ALA A 37 1.76 2.06 11.22
N ALA A 38 0.75 1.33 10.77
CA ALA A 38 -0.61 1.44 11.28
C ALA A 38 -1.22 0.04 11.46
N VAL A 39 -2.12 -0.07 12.43
CA VAL A 39 -3.06 -1.19 12.56
C VAL A 39 -4.42 -0.64 12.14
N VAL A 40 -5.02 -1.29 11.14
CA VAL A 40 -6.29 -0.87 10.55
C VAL A 40 -7.29 -2.03 10.55
N PRO A 41 -8.60 -1.76 10.51
CA PRO A 41 -9.61 -2.78 10.24
C PRO A 41 -9.29 -3.55 8.94
N ILE A 42 -9.64 -4.84 8.89
CA ILE A 42 -9.39 -5.67 7.71
C ILE A 42 -10.09 -5.13 6.44
N ASP A 43 -11.27 -4.54 6.59
CA ASP A 43 -12.03 -3.93 5.50
C ASP A 43 -11.28 -2.75 4.86
N ASP A 44 -10.51 -1.99 5.67
CA ASP A 44 -9.69 -0.90 5.16
C ASP A 44 -8.49 -1.41 4.38
N LEU A 45 -7.89 -2.54 4.80
CA LEU A 45 -6.81 -3.17 4.05
C LEU A 45 -7.32 -3.64 2.69
N HIS A 46 -8.45 -4.36 2.65
CA HIS A 46 -9.06 -4.80 1.40
C HIS A 46 -9.44 -3.63 0.48
N LEU A 47 -9.90 -2.51 1.05
CA LEU A 47 -10.18 -1.30 0.27
C LEU A 47 -8.91 -0.73 -0.37
N LEU A 48 -7.79 -0.71 0.36
CA LEU A 48 -6.50 -0.27 -0.19
C LEU A 48 -6.06 -1.18 -1.35
N GLU A 49 -6.12 -2.50 -1.16
CA GLU A 49 -5.79 -3.49 -2.19
C GLU A 49 -6.69 -3.33 -3.43
N GLU A 50 -8.00 -3.13 -3.26
CA GLU A 50 -8.92 -2.92 -4.39
C GLU A 50 -8.59 -1.61 -5.15
N LEU A 51 -8.18 -0.56 -4.45
CA LEU A 51 -7.76 0.69 -5.08
C LEU A 51 -6.47 0.51 -5.88
N GLU A 52 -5.50 -0.24 -5.34
CA GLU A 52 -4.26 -0.59 -6.04
C GLU A 52 -4.57 -1.38 -7.33
N ASP A 53 -5.39 -2.43 -7.24
CA ASP A 53 -5.81 -3.23 -8.40
C ASP A 53 -6.49 -2.39 -9.49
N ARG A 54 -7.33 -1.41 -9.09
CA ARG A 54 -8.01 -0.52 -10.03
C ARG A 54 -7.04 0.42 -10.75
N ILE A 55 -6.02 0.91 -10.05
CA ILE A 55 -4.98 1.77 -10.62
C ILE A 55 -4.13 0.96 -11.60
N ASP A 56 -3.66 -0.22 -11.18
CA ASP A 56 -2.86 -1.11 -12.02
C ASP A 56 -3.61 -1.52 -13.29
N LEU A 57 -4.91 -1.82 -13.18
CA LEU A 57 -5.75 -2.11 -14.33
C LEU A 57 -5.89 -0.91 -15.28
N ALA A 58 -6.02 0.30 -14.73
CA ALA A 58 -6.09 1.52 -15.54
C ALA A 58 -4.78 1.77 -16.30
N ASP A 59 -3.64 1.62 -15.63
CA ASP A 59 -2.31 1.78 -16.21
C ASP A 59 -2.02 0.73 -17.27
N ALA A 60 -2.36 -0.54 -17.01
CA ALA A 60 -2.24 -1.62 -17.99
C ALA A 60 -3.09 -1.35 -19.24
N ARG A 61 -4.33 -0.87 -19.07
CA ARG A 61 -5.19 -0.49 -20.20
C ARG A 61 -4.61 0.68 -21.00
N ALA A 62 -4.05 1.68 -20.33
CA ALA A 62 -3.41 2.82 -20.98
C ALA A 62 -2.17 2.36 -21.78
N ALA A 63 -1.30 1.54 -21.20
CA ALA A 63 -0.12 0.99 -21.85
C ALA A 63 -0.46 0.13 -23.07
N LEU A 64 -1.51 -0.70 -22.98
CA LEU A 64 -2.01 -1.49 -24.12
C LEU A 64 -2.54 -0.59 -25.23
N ALA A 65 -3.28 0.47 -24.89
CA ALA A 65 -3.80 1.41 -25.88
C ALA A 65 -2.67 2.21 -26.56
N GLU A 66 -1.63 2.60 -25.82
CA GLU A 66 -0.44 3.25 -26.39
C GLU A 66 0.32 2.31 -27.31
N THR A 67 0.57 1.08 -26.88
CA THR A 67 1.28 0.07 -27.67
C THR A 67 0.55 -0.24 -28.98
N LYS A 68 -0.79 -0.33 -28.95
CA LYS A 68 -1.60 -0.49 -30.17
C LYS A 68 -1.46 0.68 -31.15
N LYS A 69 -1.20 1.90 -30.65
CA LYS A 69 -1.06 3.11 -31.48
C LYS A 69 0.36 3.36 -31.98
N LYS A 70 1.37 3.10 -31.13
CA LYS A 70 2.77 3.50 -31.37
C LYS A 70 3.73 2.32 -31.56
N GLY A 71 3.27 1.09 -31.32
CA GLY A 71 4.14 -0.10 -31.24
C GLY A 71 4.84 -0.21 -29.88
N ALA A 72 5.40 -1.39 -29.61
CA ALA A 72 6.22 -1.65 -28.43
C ALA A 72 7.72 -1.48 -28.75
N LYS A 73 8.52 -1.08 -27.76
CA LYS A 73 9.98 -1.15 -27.86
C LYS A 73 10.45 -2.62 -27.79
N PRO A 74 11.40 -3.05 -28.62
CA PRO A 74 12.04 -4.36 -28.46
C PRO A 74 12.75 -4.50 -27.12
N LEU A 75 12.72 -5.70 -26.53
CA LEU A 75 13.34 -5.98 -25.22
C LEU A 75 14.83 -5.63 -25.19
N ASP A 76 15.58 -5.96 -26.25
CA ASP A 76 17.01 -5.66 -26.36
C ASP A 76 17.33 -4.16 -26.25
N ALA A 77 16.45 -3.32 -26.82
CA ALA A 77 16.60 -1.87 -26.71
C ALA A 77 16.34 -1.38 -25.28
N ILE A 78 15.36 -1.97 -24.59
CA ILE A 78 15.05 -1.65 -23.20
C ILE A 78 16.20 -2.06 -22.27
N LEU A 79 16.75 -3.26 -22.45
CA LEU A 79 17.88 -3.75 -21.64
C LEU A 79 19.09 -2.82 -21.79
N LYS A 80 19.41 -2.43 -23.03
CA LYS A 80 20.46 -1.45 -23.31
C LYS A 80 20.22 -0.09 -22.66
N ASP A 81 18.99 0.44 -22.73
CA ASP A 81 18.61 1.72 -22.10
C ASP A 81 18.77 1.67 -20.57
N LEU A 82 18.54 0.49 -19.96
CA LEU A 82 18.66 0.27 -18.51
C LEU A 82 20.07 -0.13 -18.04
N GLY A 83 21.02 -0.32 -18.96
CA GLY A 83 22.38 -0.77 -18.65
C GLY A 83 22.45 -2.20 -18.13
N LEU A 84 21.48 -3.05 -18.52
CA LEU A 84 21.38 -4.46 -18.19
C LEU A 84 21.88 -5.35 -19.34
#